data_AF-A0A7W6CYH0-F1
#
_entry.id   AF-A0A7W6CYH0-F1
#
_cell.length_a   1.000
_cell.length_b   1.000
_cell.length_c   1.000
_cell.angle_alpha   90.00
_cell.angle_beta   90.00
_cell.angle_gamma   90.00
#
_symmetry.space_group_name_H-M   'P 1'
#
loop_
_entity.id
_entity.type
_entity.pdbx_description
1 polymer ?
#
loop_
_entity_poly.entity_id
_entity_poly.type
_entity_poly.pdbx_seq_one_letter_code
_entity_poly.pdbx_strand_id
1 'polypeptide(L)'
;MPKVAPLLLMFAPEYWGEVTRFGKYYGETYKLEKRDHRAVVGVGAHFEKSLRLQSLAVKLKPGLAIDHQQLEENGHSPAENAFELATVIEAAFLELYSSIDCTVKVLRAIYGPGTRGFKDSTRGLFQDTDKLTGSFPEHFKQHIREATWFKRLVNLRDELTHLSTGHVSWDAEADRVNYMHHGLTEADKPLIIDDVFAALTDLTESVNRFLGTIFHHLNGTLSDKPVFQICGMVDGRLLQRYINPQERPLSFNSGQCGSWIWFEQPDNPTCPFKDTCGAYLNKAPAPV
;
A
#
# COMPACT_ATOMS: atom_id res chain seq x y z
N MET A 1 -25.32 1.33 -24.75
CA MET A 1 -25.19 1.40 -23.28
C MET A 1 -24.25 0.27 -22.84
N PRO A 2 -23.30 0.49 -21.93
CA PRO A 2 -22.46 -0.60 -21.41
C PRO A 2 -23.35 -1.66 -20.75
N LYS A 3 -23.10 -2.94 -21.04
CA LYS A 3 -23.78 -4.06 -20.37
C LYS A 3 -23.40 -4.02 -18.90
N VAL A 4 -24.39 -3.86 -18.02
CA VAL A 4 -24.19 -4.00 -16.57
C VAL A 4 -23.81 -5.45 -16.30
N ALA A 5 -22.73 -5.67 -15.55
CA ALA A 5 -22.35 -7.01 -15.14
C ALA A 5 -23.52 -7.61 -14.33
N PRO A 6 -23.94 -8.86 -14.62
CA PRO A 6 -25.05 -9.50 -13.89
C PRO A 6 -24.74 -9.64 -12.40
N LEU A 7 -23.46 -9.74 -12.05
CA LEU A 7 -22.96 -9.82 -10.68
C LEU A 7 -21.55 -9.22 -10.58
N LEU A 8 -21.34 -8.41 -9.55
CA LEU A 8 -20.02 -7.97 -9.10
C LEU A 8 -19.87 -8.32 -7.62
N LEU A 9 -18.89 -9.17 -7.28
CA LEU A 9 -18.54 -9.43 -5.88
C LEU A 9 -17.42 -8.48 -5.45
N MET A 10 -17.64 -7.74 -4.36
CA MET A 10 -16.67 -6.76 -3.83
C MET A 10 -16.17 -7.10 -2.42
N PHE A 11 -16.88 -7.97 -1.70
CA PHE A 11 -16.48 -8.44 -0.38
C PHE A 11 -15.80 -9.80 -0.48
N ALA A 12 -14.47 -9.76 -0.51
CA ALA A 12 -13.60 -10.92 -0.49
C ALA A 12 -12.50 -10.68 0.56
N PRO A 13 -12.86 -10.71 1.87
CA PRO A 13 -11.97 -10.33 2.96
C PRO A 13 -10.72 -11.21 3.08
N GLU A 14 -10.74 -12.42 2.51
CA GLU A 14 -9.60 -13.33 2.40
C GLU A 14 -8.42 -12.73 1.61
N TYR A 15 -8.68 -11.75 0.73
CA TYR A 15 -7.64 -11.05 -0.03
C TYR A 15 -7.24 -9.71 0.60
N TRP A 16 -7.81 -9.34 1.75
CA TRP A 16 -7.50 -8.06 2.38
C TRP A 16 -6.30 -8.17 3.29
N GLY A 17 -5.25 -7.41 2.96
CA GLY A 17 -4.18 -7.10 3.89
C GLY A 17 -4.63 -6.15 5.01
N GLU A 18 -3.78 -5.99 6.02
CA GLU A 18 -4.07 -5.19 7.23
C GLU A 18 -4.44 -3.73 6.91
N VAL A 19 -3.75 -3.10 5.95
CA VAL A 19 -4.04 -1.72 5.50
C VAL A 19 -5.46 -1.61 4.92
N THR A 20 -5.84 -2.56 4.05
CA THR A 20 -7.16 -2.55 3.40
C THR A 20 -8.26 -2.76 4.43
N ARG A 21 -8.05 -3.69 5.37
CA ARG A 21 -8.98 -3.93 6.47
C ARG A 21 -9.17 -2.67 7.32
N PHE A 22 -8.08 -2.03 7.72
CA PHE A 22 -8.16 -0.80 8.50
C PHE A 22 -8.92 0.28 7.74
N GLY A 23 -8.57 0.50 6.47
CA GLY A 23 -9.21 1.49 5.59
C GLY A 23 -10.71 1.29 5.42
N LYS A 24 -11.21 0.06 5.54
CA LYS A 24 -12.64 -0.26 5.47
C LYS A 24 -13.39 -0.01 6.77
N TYR A 25 -12.72 -0.09 7.92
CA TYR A 25 -13.38 -0.20 9.22
C TYR A 25 -13.07 0.91 10.24
N TYR A 26 -12.06 1.74 9.99
CA TYR A 26 -11.62 2.75 10.97
C TYR A 26 -12.69 3.80 11.32
N GLY A 27 -13.67 4.07 10.46
CA GLY A 27 -14.57 5.23 10.57
C GLY A 27 -15.49 5.27 11.80
N GLU A 28 -15.79 4.10 12.39
CA GLU A 28 -16.54 4.00 13.65
C GLU A 28 -15.66 4.17 14.90
N THR A 29 -14.34 4.03 14.74
CA THR A 29 -13.35 4.11 15.83
C THR A 29 -12.64 5.47 15.86
N TYR A 30 -12.14 5.90 14.71
CA TYR A 30 -11.30 7.08 14.56
C TYR A 30 -12.03 8.14 13.73
N LYS A 31 -12.19 9.34 14.28
CA LYS A 31 -12.73 10.50 13.56
C LYS A 31 -11.57 11.27 12.92
N LEU A 32 -11.20 10.82 11.72
CA LEU A 32 -10.12 11.41 10.94
C LEU A 32 -10.62 12.62 10.12
N GLU A 33 -9.78 13.64 9.98
CA GLU A 33 -10.07 14.74 9.06
C GLU A 33 -9.97 14.29 7.60
N LYS A 34 -10.52 15.08 6.68
CA LYS A 34 -10.50 14.78 5.23
C LYS A 34 -9.08 14.53 4.70
N ARG A 35 -8.08 15.24 5.22
CA ARG A 35 -6.66 15.05 4.85
C ARG A 35 -6.14 13.69 5.32
N ASP A 36 -6.48 13.27 6.53
CA ASP A 36 -6.02 12.02 7.12
C ASP A 36 -6.74 10.81 6.53
N HIS A 37 -8.01 10.94 6.16
CA HIS A 37 -8.72 9.94 5.35
C HIS A 37 -7.97 9.68 4.03
N ARG A 38 -7.48 10.72 3.36
CA ARG A 38 -6.68 10.56 2.14
C ARG A 38 -5.37 9.83 2.42
N ALA A 39 -4.75 10.05 3.58
CA ALA A 39 -3.56 9.32 3.98
C ALA A 39 -3.86 7.82 4.16
N VAL A 40 -4.98 7.44 4.79
CA VAL A 40 -5.39 6.02 4.92
C VAL A 40 -5.46 5.32 3.55
N VAL A 41 -6.11 5.97 2.57
CA VAL A 41 -6.17 5.46 1.19
C VAL A 41 -4.79 5.45 0.54
N GLY A 42 -4.01 6.50 0.77
CA GLY A 42 -2.67 6.69 0.22
C GLY A 42 -1.69 5.59 0.61
N VAL A 43 -1.77 5.02 1.83
CA VAL A 43 -0.87 3.93 2.25
C VAL A 43 -0.92 2.77 1.27
N GLY A 44 -2.11 2.21 1.03
CA GLY A 44 -2.27 1.07 0.13
C GLY A 44 -2.03 1.44 -1.33
N ALA A 45 -2.52 2.61 -1.77
CA ALA A 45 -2.40 3.04 -3.15
C ALA A 45 -0.95 3.27 -3.60
N HIS A 46 -0.12 3.92 -2.77
CA HIS A 46 1.30 4.13 -3.06
C HIS A 46 2.07 2.80 -3.05
N PHE A 47 1.80 1.92 -2.07
CA PHE A 47 2.43 0.60 -2.02
C PHE A 47 2.10 -0.24 -3.26
N GLU A 48 0.81 -0.32 -3.65
CA GLU A 48 0.39 -1.03 -4.85
C GLU A 48 0.99 -0.42 -6.14
N LYS A 49 1.08 0.91 -6.21
CA LYS A 49 1.72 1.59 -7.34
C LYS A 49 3.19 1.18 -7.47
N SER A 50 3.93 1.07 -6.36
CA SER A 50 5.30 0.55 -6.37
C SER A 50 5.37 -0.88 -6.92
N LEU A 51 4.47 -1.78 -6.49
CA LEU A 51 4.44 -3.17 -7.01
C LEU A 51 4.16 -3.22 -8.51
N ARG A 52 3.28 -2.35 -9.02
CA ARG A 52 3.00 -2.24 -10.45
C ARG A 52 4.20 -1.70 -11.23
N LEU A 53 4.90 -0.72 -10.68
CA LEU A 53 6.15 -0.18 -11.27
C LEU A 53 7.25 -1.24 -11.30
N GLN A 54 7.41 -2.03 -10.25
CA GLN A 54 8.32 -3.18 -10.23
C GLN A 54 7.99 -4.20 -11.33
N SER A 55 6.71 -4.54 -11.47
CA SER A 55 6.26 -5.45 -12.54
C SER A 55 6.52 -4.87 -13.94
N LEU A 56 6.43 -3.55 -14.10
CA LEU A 56 6.78 -2.87 -15.34
C LEU A 56 8.31 -2.88 -15.57
N ALA A 57 9.11 -2.63 -14.55
CA ALA A 57 10.58 -2.69 -14.64
C ALA A 57 11.05 -4.07 -15.12
N VAL A 58 10.46 -5.16 -14.62
CA VAL A 58 10.76 -6.52 -15.10
C VAL A 58 10.47 -6.68 -16.59
N LYS A 59 9.37 -6.09 -17.09
CA LYS A 59 9.03 -6.12 -18.52
C LYS A 59 9.98 -5.29 -19.38
N LEU A 60 10.57 -4.23 -18.82
CA LEU A 60 11.51 -3.36 -19.51
C LEU A 60 12.96 -3.89 -19.49
N LYS A 61 13.33 -4.74 -18.52
CA LYS A 61 14.68 -5.33 -18.37
C LYS A 61 15.28 -5.85 -19.71
N PRO A 62 14.54 -6.57 -20.58
CA PRO A 62 15.11 -7.07 -21.84
C PRO A 62 15.61 -5.98 -22.79
N GLY A 63 15.12 -4.74 -22.67
CA GLY A 63 15.56 -3.61 -23.50
C GLY A 63 17.04 -3.25 -23.31
N LEU A 64 17.64 -3.61 -22.17
CA LEU A 64 19.08 -3.38 -21.92
C LEU A 64 19.98 -4.12 -22.92
N ALA A 65 19.53 -5.26 -23.45
CA ALA A 65 20.28 -5.98 -24.49
C ALA A 65 20.35 -5.20 -25.80
N ILE A 66 19.32 -4.40 -26.11
CA ILE A 66 19.28 -3.53 -27.29
C ILE A 66 20.31 -2.41 -27.14
N ASP A 67 20.33 -1.76 -25.97
CA ASP A 67 21.31 -0.70 -25.68
C ASP A 67 22.74 -1.24 -25.76
N HIS A 68 22.98 -2.44 -25.23
CA HIS A 68 24.29 -3.10 -25.30
C HIS A 68 24.69 -3.42 -26.75
N GLN A 69 23.78 -3.98 -27.55
CA GLN A 69 24.05 -4.27 -28.97
C GLN A 69 24.39 -2.99 -29.75
N GLN A 70 23.66 -1.89 -29.52
CA GLN A 70 23.96 -0.61 -30.16
C GLN A 70 25.37 -0.11 -29.82
N LEU A 71 25.78 -0.26 -28.55
CA LEU A 71 27.13 0.12 -28.11
C LEU A 71 28.21 -0.72 -28.80
N GLU A 72 28.02 -2.04 -28.90
CA GLU A 72 28.95 -2.94 -29.59
C GLU A 72 29.05 -2.64 -31.10
N GLU A 73 27.91 -2.41 -31.76
CA GLU A 73 27.87 -2.19 -33.21
C GLU A 73 28.37 -0.81 -33.63
N ASN A 74 28.06 0.22 -32.84
CA ASN A 74 28.26 1.62 -33.23
C ASN A 74 29.33 2.35 -32.40
N GLY A 75 29.88 1.71 -31.38
CA GLY A 75 30.77 2.34 -30.39
C GLY A 75 30.07 3.37 -29.49
N HIS A 76 28.74 3.52 -29.60
CA HIS A 76 27.91 4.40 -28.79
C HIS A 76 26.46 3.90 -28.72
N SER A 77 25.74 4.23 -27.64
CA SER A 77 24.30 4.01 -27.51
C SER A 77 23.66 5.24 -26.88
N PRO A 78 22.44 5.63 -27.30
CA PRO A 78 21.65 6.64 -26.60
C PRO A 78 21.12 6.15 -25.23
N ALA A 79 21.21 4.84 -24.94
CA ALA A 79 20.79 4.21 -23.69
C ALA A 79 19.31 4.48 -23.32
N GLU A 80 18.43 4.57 -24.31
CA GLU A 80 17.02 4.91 -24.11
C GLU A 80 16.32 3.90 -23.18
N ASN A 81 16.56 2.59 -23.39
CA ASN A 81 15.92 1.55 -22.58
C ASN A 81 16.43 1.57 -21.13
N ALA A 82 17.72 1.85 -20.93
CA ALA A 82 18.30 2.06 -19.60
C ALA A 82 17.65 3.25 -18.89
N PHE A 83 17.47 4.39 -19.54
CA PHE A 83 16.82 5.56 -18.93
C PHE A 83 15.34 5.29 -18.58
N GLU A 84 14.59 4.62 -19.46
CA GLU A 84 13.21 4.23 -19.17
C GLU A 84 13.12 3.29 -17.96
N LEU A 85 14.00 2.29 -17.91
CA LEU A 85 14.06 1.35 -16.78
C LEU A 85 14.44 2.04 -15.47
N ALA A 86 15.47 2.89 -15.49
CA ALA A 86 15.89 3.68 -14.33
C ALA A 86 14.74 4.54 -13.80
N THR A 87 14.03 5.25 -14.69
CA THR A 87 12.86 6.08 -14.33
C THR A 87 11.79 5.29 -13.60
N VAL A 88 11.46 4.09 -14.08
CA VAL A 88 10.43 3.24 -13.47
C VAL A 88 10.87 2.71 -12.11
N ILE A 89 12.14 2.32 -11.97
CA ILE A 89 12.74 1.86 -10.71
C ILE A 89 12.74 2.98 -9.66
N GLU A 90 13.19 4.18 -10.04
CA GLU A 90 13.22 5.35 -9.18
C GLU A 90 11.82 5.73 -8.69
N ALA A 91 10.84 5.74 -9.61
CA ALA A 91 9.45 5.94 -9.25
C ALA A 91 8.98 4.88 -8.24
N ALA A 92 9.39 3.61 -8.37
CA ALA A 92 9.02 2.57 -7.42
C ALA A 92 9.57 2.84 -6.01
N PHE A 93 10.81 3.33 -5.87
CA PHE A 93 11.38 3.75 -4.59
C PHE A 93 10.61 4.92 -3.96
N LEU A 94 10.27 5.93 -4.77
CA LEU A 94 9.51 7.08 -4.31
C LEU A 94 8.14 6.68 -3.78
N GLU A 95 7.45 5.79 -4.48
CA GLU A 95 6.14 5.29 -4.07
C GLU A 95 6.20 4.45 -2.77
N LEU A 96 7.28 3.67 -2.56
CA LEU A 96 7.51 3.02 -1.25
C LEU A 96 7.63 4.06 -0.13
N TYR A 97 8.42 5.12 -0.33
CA TYR A 97 8.52 6.20 0.65
C TYR A 97 7.16 6.87 0.91
N SER A 98 6.39 7.17 -0.14
CA SER A 98 5.08 7.79 -0.03
C SER A 98 4.08 6.95 0.78
N SER A 99 4.16 5.62 0.71
CA SER A 99 3.33 4.72 1.53
C SER A 99 3.63 4.86 3.03
N ILE A 100 4.91 5.04 3.39
CA ILE A 100 5.36 5.27 4.77
C ILE A 100 4.92 6.67 5.23
N ASP A 101 5.07 7.68 4.37
CA ASP A 101 4.66 9.05 4.68
C ASP A 101 3.16 9.15 4.99
N CYS A 102 2.33 8.44 4.21
CA CYS A 102 0.92 8.30 4.50
C CYS A 102 0.66 7.57 5.82
N THR A 103 1.44 6.54 6.14
CA THR A 103 1.34 5.80 7.40
C THR A 103 1.65 6.70 8.60
N VAL A 104 2.70 7.51 8.52
CA VAL A 104 3.05 8.47 9.57
C VAL A 104 1.95 9.51 9.77
N LYS A 105 1.30 9.98 8.70
CA LYS A 105 0.14 10.87 8.80
C LYS A 105 -1.03 10.21 9.54
N VAL A 106 -1.32 8.94 9.25
CA VAL A 106 -2.34 8.16 9.98
C VAL A 106 -1.98 8.02 11.45
N LEU A 107 -0.73 7.64 11.77
CA LEU A 107 -0.26 7.53 13.15
C LEU A 107 -0.35 8.86 13.90
N ARG A 108 -0.02 9.97 13.24
CA ARG A 108 -0.15 11.31 13.82
C ARG A 108 -1.60 11.68 14.07
N ALA A 109 -2.51 11.39 13.14
CA ALA A 109 -3.92 11.67 13.33
C ALA A 109 -4.50 10.92 14.54
N ILE A 110 -4.05 9.68 14.75
CA ILE A 110 -4.53 8.82 15.84
C ILE A 110 -3.86 9.15 17.19
N TYR A 111 -2.53 9.24 17.22
CA TYR A 111 -1.75 9.35 18.46
C TYR A 111 -1.16 10.74 18.72
N GLY A 112 -1.04 11.57 17.69
CA GLY A 112 -0.45 12.91 17.78
C GLY A 112 -1.05 13.80 18.86
N PRO A 113 -2.40 13.88 19.03
CA PRO A 113 -3.02 14.69 20.08
C PRO A 113 -2.58 14.31 21.51
N GLY A 114 -2.25 13.04 21.74
CA GLY A 114 -1.81 12.53 23.05
C GLY A 114 -0.30 12.30 23.17
N THR A 115 0.48 12.68 22.15
CA THR A 115 1.93 12.40 22.09
C THR A 115 2.74 13.68 22.03
N ARG A 116 3.58 13.90 23.04
CA ARG A 116 4.54 15.01 23.04
C ARG A 116 5.75 14.64 22.17
N GLY A 117 6.22 15.60 21.39
CA GLY A 117 7.41 15.46 20.54
C GLY A 117 7.13 14.86 19.15
N PHE A 118 5.88 14.53 18.82
CA PHE A 118 5.51 14.01 17.51
C PHE A 118 5.77 15.06 16.42
N LYS A 119 6.73 14.79 15.52
CA LYS A 119 7.12 15.70 14.43
C LYS A 119 6.15 15.64 13.25
N ASP A 120 6.04 16.74 12.51
CA ASP A 120 5.20 16.84 11.29
C ASP A 120 5.81 16.12 10.07
N SER A 121 7.06 15.66 10.16
CA SER A 121 7.74 15.00 9.06
C SER A 121 8.02 13.52 9.33
N THR A 122 7.91 12.70 8.29
CA THR A 122 8.23 11.27 8.33
C THR A 122 9.67 11.04 8.74
N ARG A 123 10.62 11.81 8.19
CA ARG A 123 12.01 11.78 8.66
C ARG A 123 12.13 12.13 10.15
N GLY A 124 11.45 13.18 10.60
CA GLY A 124 11.48 13.62 11.98
C GLY A 124 10.97 12.56 12.95
N LEU A 125 9.91 11.82 12.57
CA LEU A 125 9.43 10.70 13.38
C LEU A 125 10.54 9.67 13.59
N PHE A 126 11.16 9.17 12.51
CA PHE A 126 12.19 8.12 12.60
C PHE A 126 13.48 8.59 13.31
N GLN A 127 13.85 9.87 13.19
CA GLN A 127 15.04 10.41 13.86
C GLN A 127 14.84 10.70 15.34
N ASP A 128 13.63 11.16 15.73
CA ASP A 128 13.34 11.62 17.09
C ASP A 128 12.38 10.67 17.85
N THR A 129 12.26 9.41 17.42
CA THR A 129 11.32 8.43 18.00
C THR A 129 11.47 8.30 19.52
N ASP A 130 12.69 8.33 20.04
CA ASP A 130 12.95 8.19 21.49
C ASP A 130 12.52 9.43 22.30
N LYS A 131 12.30 10.56 21.64
CA LYS A 131 11.79 11.78 22.29
C LYS A 131 10.27 11.75 22.45
N LEU A 132 9.58 10.77 21.85
CA LEU A 132 8.14 10.63 21.95
C LEU A 132 7.73 10.14 23.33
N THR A 133 6.83 10.87 23.98
CA THR A 133 6.21 10.49 25.25
C THR A 133 4.70 10.66 25.19
N GLY A 134 3.95 9.94 26.03
CA GLY A 134 2.49 9.97 26.04
C GLY A 134 1.87 8.72 25.39
N SER A 135 0.86 8.91 24.54
CA SER A 135 0.01 7.83 24.02
C SER A 135 0.61 7.02 22.87
N PHE A 136 1.75 7.43 22.30
CA PHE A 136 2.38 6.70 21.20
C PHE A 136 2.87 5.32 21.66
N PRO A 137 2.41 4.22 21.04
CA PRO A 137 2.74 2.87 21.52
C PRO A 137 4.23 2.56 21.49
N GLU A 138 4.76 1.99 22.59
CA GLU A 138 6.20 1.69 22.69
C GLU A 138 6.66 0.65 21.67
N HIS A 139 5.82 -0.34 21.36
CA HIS A 139 6.14 -1.33 20.31
C HIS A 139 6.27 -0.67 18.92
N PHE A 140 5.52 0.39 18.61
CA PHE A 140 5.75 1.17 17.39
C PHE A 140 7.10 1.87 17.40
N LYS A 141 7.52 2.43 18.55
CA LYS A 141 8.86 3.01 18.67
C LYS A 141 9.94 1.98 18.39
N GLN A 142 9.80 0.77 18.95
CA GLN A 142 10.72 -0.32 18.69
C GLN A 142 10.81 -0.65 17.20
N HIS A 143 9.68 -0.84 16.51
CA HIS A 143 9.68 -1.12 15.07
C HIS A 143 10.27 0.00 14.22
N ILE A 144 10.09 1.26 14.63
CA ILE A 144 10.70 2.41 13.96
C ILE A 144 12.22 2.43 14.15
N ARG A 145 12.73 2.11 15.36
CA ARG A 145 14.18 1.99 15.62
C ARG A 145 14.83 0.89 14.80
N GLU A 146 14.15 -0.25 14.67
CA GLU A 146 14.64 -1.43 13.97
C GLU A 146 14.59 -1.29 12.43
N ALA A 147 13.92 -0.25 11.92
CA ALA A 147 13.79 0.03 10.49
C ALA A 147 15.07 0.64 9.87
N THR A 148 16.19 -0.08 9.96
CA THR A 148 17.50 0.34 9.42
C THR A 148 17.46 0.67 7.92
N TRP A 149 16.54 0.05 7.18
CA TRP A 149 16.27 0.29 5.76
C TRP A 149 15.70 1.68 5.45
N PHE A 150 15.08 2.36 6.42
CA PHE A 150 14.41 3.64 6.19
C PHE A 150 15.38 4.74 5.76
N LYS A 151 16.59 4.78 6.34
CA LYS A 151 17.62 5.76 5.98
C LYS A 151 17.95 5.71 4.49
N ARG A 152 18.04 4.51 3.92
CA ARG A 152 18.28 4.31 2.49
C ARG A 152 17.15 4.91 1.63
N LEU A 153 15.88 4.64 1.98
CA LEU A 153 14.74 5.20 1.27
C LEU A 153 14.66 6.73 1.38
N VAL A 154 15.00 7.29 2.53
CA VAL A 154 15.08 8.75 2.73
C VAL A 154 16.10 9.39 1.79
N ASN A 155 17.30 8.82 1.73
CA ASN A 155 18.37 9.31 0.87
C ASN A 155 17.97 9.21 -0.62
N LEU A 156 17.42 8.07 -1.05
CA LEU A 156 16.89 7.92 -2.41
C LEU A 156 15.82 8.96 -2.70
N ARG A 157 14.83 9.13 -1.81
CA ARG A 157 13.71 10.06 -2.03
C ARG A 157 14.17 11.50 -2.18
N ASP A 158 15.05 11.99 -1.32
CA ASP A 158 15.50 13.37 -1.38
C ASP A 158 16.19 13.65 -2.72
N GLU A 159 17.06 12.74 -3.12
CA GLU A 159 17.99 12.99 -4.20
C GLU A 159 17.30 12.79 -5.55
N LEU A 160 16.46 11.75 -5.69
CA LEU A 160 15.59 11.57 -6.85
C LEU A 160 14.56 12.70 -7.04
N THR A 161 14.26 13.47 -5.98
CA THR A 161 13.39 14.65 -6.09
C THR A 161 14.15 15.88 -6.61
N HIS A 162 15.48 15.91 -6.44
CA HIS A 162 16.30 17.10 -6.68
C HIS A 162 17.30 16.96 -7.82
N LEU A 163 17.54 15.75 -8.31
CA LEU A 163 18.54 15.42 -9.32
C LEU A 163 17.90 14.78 -10.57
N SER A 164 18.73 14.55 -11.58
CA SER A 164 18.34 13.83 -12.81
C SER A 164 18.25 12.33 -12.57
N THR A 165 17.58 11.60 -13.46
CA THR A 165 17.51 10.14 -13.43
C THR A 165 18.91 9.52 -13.49
N GLY A 166 19.11 8.48 -12.70
CA GLY A 166 20.32 7.66 -12.69
C GLY A 166 20.46 6.81 -13.95
N HIS A 167 21.45 5.92 -13.91
CA HIS A 167 21.79 5.03 -14.99
C HIS A 167 21.68 3.58 -14.53
N VAL A 168 21.22 2.70 -15.42
CA VAL A 168 21.25 1.26 -15.19
C VAL A 168 22.07 0.56 -16.25
N SER A 169 22.79 -0.48 -15.86
CA SER A 169 23.53 -1.34 -16.78
C SER A 169 23.30 -2.80 -16.44
N TRP A 170 23.27 -3.64 -17.46
CA TRP A 170 23.17 -5.08 -17.28
C TRP A 170 24.57 -5.68 -17.19
N ASP A 171 24.85 -6.37 -16.10
CA ASP A 171 25.96 -7.29 -15.97
C ASP A 171 25.49 -8.66 -16.45
N ALA A 172 25.93 -9.04 -17.65
CA ALA A 172 25.56 -10.31 -18.28
C ALA A 172 26.21 -11.53 -17.60
N GLU A 173 27.36 -11.36 -16.94
CA GLU A 173 28.03 -12.47 -16.24
C GLU A 173 27.30 -12.84 -14.95
N ALA A 174 26.86 -11.84 -14.19
CA ALA A 174 26.12 -12.04 -12.95
C ALA A 174 24.58 -12.10 -13.11
N ASP A 175 24.06 -11.82 -14.31
CA ASP A 175 22.65 -11.53 -14.62
C ASP A 175 22.01 -10.50 -13.67
N ARG A 176 22.73 -9.41 -13.41
CA ARG A 176 22.29 -8.35 -12.49
C ARG A 176 22.10 -7.04 -13.23
N VAL A 177 21.15 -6.24 -12.75
CA VAL A 177 21.00 -4.86 -13.22
C VAL A 177 21.59 -3.96 -12.15
N ASN A 178 22.73 -3.38 -12.47
CA ASN A 178 23.40 -2.39 -11.65
C ASN A 178 22.67 -1.06 -11.82
N TYR A 179 22.44 -0.34 -10.74
CA TYR A 179 21.98 1.04 -10.76
C TYR A 179 23.06 1.94 -10.20
N MET A 180 23.34 3.03 -10.90
CA MET A 180 24.30 4.03 -10.48
C MET A 180 23.67 5.41 -10.60
N HIS A 181 23.95 6.29 -9.63
CA HIS A 181 23.48 7.66 -9.70
C HIS A 181 24.59 8.62 -9.30
N HIS A 182 25.13 9.38 -10.26
CA HIS A 182 26.30 10.22 -10.06
C HIS A 182 26.10 11.40 -9.12
N GLY A 183 24.88 11.94 -9.05
CA GLY A 183 24.58 13.02 -8.12
C GLY A 183 24.28 12.54 -6.69
N LEU A 184 24.14 11.22 -6.50
CA LEU A 184 23.89 10.60 -5.20
C LEU A 184 25.23 10.13 -4.65
N THR A 185 25.69 10.62 -3.50
CA THR A 185 26.95 10.16 -2.92
C THR A 185 26.77 9.46 -1.58
N GLU A 186 27.37 8.28 -1.43
CA GLU A 186 27.56 7.58 -0.16
C GLU A 186 29.06 7.50 0.15
N ALA A 187 29.47 8.09 1.28
CA ALA A 187 30.89 8.23 1.65
C ALA A 187 31.76 8.84 0.52
N ASP A 188 31.30 9.96 -0.06
CA ASP A 188 31.93 10.70 -1.15
C ASP A 188 32.11 9.93 -2.47
N LYS A 189 31.44 8.79 -2.63
CA LYS A 189 31.39 8.00 -3.87
C LYS A 189 29.99 7.97 -4.43
N PRO A 190 29.80 7.91 -5.76
CA PRO A 190 28.49 7.70 -6.36
C PRO A 190 27.76 6.51 -5.74
N LEU A 191 26.45 6.62 -5.53
CA LEU A 191 25.62 5.51 -5.09
C LEU A 191 25.62 4.45 -6.20
N ILE A 192 26.02 3.24 -5.83
CA ILE A 192 25.98 2.06 -6.69
C ILE A 192 25.14 1.01 -5.97
N ILE A 193 24.19 0.43 -6.70
CA ILE A 193 23.38 -0.70 -6.26
C ILE A 193 23.61 -1.82 -7.26
N ASP A 194 24.39 -2.83 -6.88
CA ASP A 194 24.84 -3.89 -7.79
C ASP A 194 23.68 -4.74 -8.34
N ASP A 195 22.63 -4.93 -7.54
CA ASP A 195 21.39 -5.56 -7.99
C ASP A 195 20.20 -4.72 -7.52
N VAL A 196 19.72 -3.87 -8.42
CA VAL A 196 18.64 -2.94 -8.12
C VAL A 196 17.29 -3.64 -7.97
N PHE A 197 17.09 -4.79 -8.62
CA PHE A 197 15.86 -5.58 -8.48
C PHE A 197 15.82 -6.24 -7.10
N ALA A 198 16.92 -6.87 -6.67
CA ALA A 198 17.02 -7.44 -5.33
C ALA A 198 16.85 -6.36 -4.25
N ALA A 199 17.52 -5.20 -4.40
CA ALA A 199 17.37 -4.10 -3.47
C ALA A 199 15.93 -3.56 -3.37
N LEU A 200 15.22 -3.49 -4.50
CA LEU A 200 13.83 -3.04 -4.55
C LEU A 200 12.87 -4.08 -3.94
N THR A 201 13.13 -5.38 -4.14
CA THR A 201 12.42 -6.46 -3.45
C THR A 201 12.62 -6.38 -1.94
N ASP A 202 13.86 -6.27 -1.45
CA ASP A 202 14.18 -6.18 -0.02
C ASP A 202 13.48 -4.99 0.65
N LEU A 203 13.49 -3.83 -0.01
CA LEU A 203 12.82 -2.63 0.48
C LEU A 203 11.30 -2.81 0.47
N THR A 204 10.74 -3.40 -0.57
CA THR A 204 9.30 -3.68 -0.67
C THR A 204 8.84 -4.58 0.46
N GLU A 205 9.55 -5.68 0.73
CA GLU A 205 9.22 -6.57 1.83
C GLU A 205 9.37 -5.90 3.19
N SER A 206 10.42 -5.09 3.37
CA SER A 206 10.66 -4.37 4.62
C SER A 206 9.55 -3.37 4.90
N VAL A 207 9.10 -2.63 3.89
CA VAL A 207 7.95 -1.73 3.97
C VAL A 207 6.67 -2.52 4.22
N ASN A 208 6.43 -3.63 3.50
CA ASN A 208 5.25 -4.46 3.70
C ASN A 208 5.15 -4.99 5.14
N ARG A 209 6.26 -5.47 5.71
CA ARG A 209 6.33 -5.91 7.11
C ARG A 209 6.02 -4.76 8.06
N PHE A 210 6.61 -3.59 7.84
CA PHE A 210 6.34 -2.40 8.65
C PHE A 210 4.86 -2.00 8.60
N LEU A 211 4.27 -1.88 7.41
CA LEU A 211 2.86 -1.58 7.23
C LEU A 211 1.98 -2.65 7.90
N GLY A 212 2.29 -3.93 7.67
CA GLY A 212 1.59 -5.06 8.27
C GLY A 212 1.56 -4.96 9.80
N THR A 213 2.70 -4.74 10.43
CA THR A 213 2.81 -4.59 11.89
C THR A 213 2.00 -3.42 12.43
N ILE A 214 2.14 -2.23 11.83
CA ILE A 214 1.41 -1.04 12.27
C ILE A 214 -0.10 -1.25 12.14
N PHE A 215 -0.57 -1.66 10.96
CA PHE A 215 -2.00 -1.77 10.69
C PHE A 215 -2.63 -3.00 11.34
N HIS A 216 -1.87 -4.07 11.62
CA HIS A 216 -2.33 -5.17 12.45
C HIS A 216 -2.71 -4.69 13.86
N HIS A 217 -1.85 -3.87 14.48
CA HIS A 217 -2.15 -3.27 15.78
C HIS A 217 -3.38 -2.35 15.70
N LEU A 218 -3.42 -1.45 14.70
CA LEU A 218 -4.54 -0.54 14.51
C LEU A 218 -5.86 -1.26 14.21
N ASN A 219 -5.83 -2.44 13.60
CA ASN A 219 -7.01 -3.28 13.41
C ASN A 219 -7.49 -3.90 14.72
N GLY A 220 -6.58 -4.14 15.68
CA GLY A 220 -6.91 -4.63 17.01
C GLY A 220 -7.60 -3.58 17.89
N THR A 221 -7.39 -2.30 17.63
CA THR A 221 -8.00 -1.19 18.39
C THR A 221 -9.35 -0.73 17.86
N LEU A 222 -9.84 -1.33 16.75
CA LEU A 222 -11.13 -0.97 16.17
C LEU A 222 -12.28 -1.26 17.14
N SER A 223 -13.27 -0.39 17.17
CA SER A 223 -14.46 -0.56 18.00
C SER A 223 -15.24 -1.82 17.62
N ASP A 224 -15.81 -2.47 18.62
CA ASP A 224 -16.74 -3.60 18.48
C ASP A 224 -18.14 -3.14 18.03
N LYS A 225 -18.19 -2.40 16.92
CA LYS A 225 -19.40 -1.82 16.34
C LYS A 225 -19.54 -2.25 14.89
N PRO A 226 -20.72 -2.72 14.45
CA PRO A 226 -20.93 -3.08 13.07
C PRO A 226 -20.70 -1.89 12.13
N VAL A 227 -19.83 -2.08 11.14
CA VAL A 227 -19.51 -1.13 10.09
C VAL A 227 -20.22 -1.54 8.81
N PHE A 228 -20.87 -0.59 8.17
CA PHE A 228 -21.47 -0.78 6.85
C PHE A 228 -20.40 -1.07 5.79
N GLN A 229 -20.61 -2.09 4.96
CA GLN A 229 -19.77 -2.43 3.82
C GLN A 229 -20.63 -2.76 2.59
N ILE A 230 -20.19 -2.27 1.44
CA ILE A 230 -20.70 -2.74 0.15
C ILE A 230 -20.05 -4.10 -0.13
N CYS A 231 -20.88 -5.12 -0.37
CA CYS A 231 -20.39 -6.46 -0.69
C CYS A 231 -20.52 -6.87 -2.15
N GLY A 232 -21.24 -6.11 -2.96
CA GLY A 232 -21.35 -6.37 -4.38
C GLY A 232 -22.44 -5.58 -5.06
N MET A 233 -22.72 -5.94 -6.31
CA MET A 233 -23.83 -5.44 -7.10
C MET A 233 -24.50 -6.57 -7.87
N VAL A 234 -25.84 -6.54 -7.96
CA VAL A 234 -26.66 -7.49 -8.72
C VAL A 234 -27.70 -6.69 -9.49
N ASP A 235 -27.74 -6.83 -10.82
CA ASP A 235 -28.66 -6.11 -11.70
C ASP A 235 -28.74 -4.60 -11.39
N GLY A 236 -27.58 -3.98 -11.16
CA GLY A 236 -27.47 -2.55 -10.83
C GLY A 236 -27.83 -2.17 -9.38
N ARG A 237 -28.19 -3.13 -8.51
CA ARG A 237 -28.51 -2.90 -7.10
C ARG A 237 -27.32 -3.21 -6.20
N LEU A 238 -27.02 -2.32 -5.25
CA LEU A 238 -25.93 -2.51 -4.29
C LEU A 238 -26.32 -3.55 -3.23
N LEU A 239 -25.42 -4.52 -3.02
CA LEU A 239 -25.46 -5.42 -1.89
C LEU A 239 -24.70 -4.79 -0.73
N GLN A 240 -25.33 -4.81 0.44
CA GLN A 240 -24.85 -4.18 1.66
C GLN A 240 -24.81 -5.22 2.78
N ARG A 241 -23.80 -5.12 3.62
CA ARG A 241 -23.68 -5.90 4.85
C ARG A 241 -23.09 -5.07 5.98
N TYR A 242 -23.41 -5.43 7.20
CA TYR A 242 -22.81 -4.90 8.42
C TYR A 242 -21.80 -5.92 8.95
N ILE A 243 -20.55 -5.49 9.12
CA ILE A 243 -19.47 -6.34 9.62
C ILE A 243 -18.96 -5.78 10.93
N ASN A 244 -18.78 -6.63 11.93
CA ASN A 244 -18.05 -6.25 13.11
C ASN A 244 -16.53 -6.36 12.85
N PRO A 245 -15.74 -5.27 12.97
CA PRO A 245 -14.30 -5.31 12.69
C PRO A 245 -13.51 -6.29 13.57
N GLN A 246 -14.04 -6.61 14.77
CA GLN A 246 -13.45 -7.55 15.71
C GLN A 246 -13.75 -9.03 15.36
N GLU A 247 -14.66 -9.30 14.42
CA GLU A 247 -14.90 -10.66 13.93
C GLU A 247 -13.62 -11.25 13.30
N ARG A 248 -13.22 -12.43 13.78
CA ARG A 248 -12.01 -13.15 13.37
C ARG A 248 -12.29 -14.67 13.36
N PRO A 249 -11.92 -15.41 12.30
CA PRO A 249 -11.47 -14.93 10.99
C PRO A 249 -12.62 -14.25 10.22
N LEU A 250 -12.31 -13.22 9.42
CA LEU A 250 -13.29 -12.71 8.45
C LEU A 250 -13.34 -13.63 7.25
N SER A 251 -14.54 -13.92 6.77
CA SER A 251 -14.76 -14.73 5.57
C SER A 251 -15.91 -14.17 4.76
N PHE A 252 -16.16 -14.70 3.57
CA PHE A 252 -17.34 -14.40 2.77
C PHE A 252 -18.67 -14.50 3.55
N ASN A 253 -18.72 -15.34 4.59
CA ASN A 253 -19.90 -15.59 5.42
C ASN A 253 -20.07 -14.62 6.59
N SER A 254 -19.10 -13.73 6.82
CA SER A 254 -19.10 -12.81 7.97
C SER A 254 -20.15 -11.71 7.88
N GLY A 255 -20.63 -11.32 9.07
CA GLY A 255 -21.55 -10.21 9.32
C GLY A 255 -23.02 -10.49 9.05
N GLN A 256 -23.77 -9.40 8.80
CA GLN A 256 -25.22 -9.40 8.63
C GLN A 256 -25.62 -8.70 7.34
N CYS A 257 -26.47 -9.30 6.53
CA CYS A 257 -26.94 -8.69 5.28
C CYS A 257 -27.85 -7.50 5.60
N GLY A 258 -27.58 -6.35 5.00
CA GLY A 258 -28.46 -5.17 5.07
C GLY A 258 -29.43 -5.09 3.89
N SER A 259 -29.11 -5.73 2.76
CA SER A 259 -29.93 -5.65 1.54
C SER A 259 -31.02 -6.71 1.44
N TRP A 260 -31.11 -7.67 2.37
CA TRP A 260 -32.04 -8.80 2.27
C TRP A 260 -33.48 -8.38 2.02
N ILE A 261 -33.93 -7.28 2.65
CA ILE A 261 -35.31 -6.78 2.54
C ILE A 261 -35.70 -6.46 1.10
N TRP A 262 -34.75 -6.03 0.27
CA TRP A 262 -34.99 -5.77 -1.15
C TRP A 262 -35.15 -7.08 -1.92
N PHE A 263 -34.29 -8.07 -1.66
CA PHE A 263 -34.27 -9.33 -2.40
C PHE A 263 -35.43 -10.28 -2.04
N GLU A 264 -36.18 -9.99 -0.98
CA GLU A 264 -37.35 -10.76 -0.58
C GLU A 264 -38.68 -10.21 -1.13
N GLN A 265 -38.65 -9.09 -1.86
CA GLN A 265 -39.83 -8.57 -2.54
C GLN A 265 -40.07 -9.29 -3.88
N PRO A 266 -41.33 -9.61 -4.26
CA PRO A 266 -41.64 -10.40 -5.46
C PRO A 266 -41.12 -9.80 -6.78
N ASP A 267 -41.09 -8.47 -6.89
CA ASP A 267 -40.72 -7.75 -8.11
C ASP A 267 -39.21 -7.49 -8.23
N ASN A 268 -38.43 -7.87 -7.21
CA ASN A 268 -37.00 -7.64 -7.19
C ASN A 268 -36.24 -8.90 -7.66
N PRO A 269 -35.03 -8.72 -8.25
CA PRO A 269 -34.18 -9.87 -8.56
C PRO A 269 -33.88 -10.64 -7.27
N THR A 270 -33.55 -11.92 -7.40
CA THR A 270 -33.10 -12.73 -6.26
C THR A 270 -31.60 -12.51 -6.04
N CYS A 271 -31.16 -12.42 -4.78
CA CYS A 271 -29.73 -12.39 -4.49
C CYS A 271 -29.10 -13.74 -4.92
N PRO A 272 -28.06 -13.75 -5.77
CA PRO A 272 -27.44 -14.98 -6.25
C PRO A 272 -26.74 -15.77 -5.13
N PHE A 273 -26.53 -15.14 -3.97
CA PHE A 273 -25.88 -15.75 -2.81
C PHE A 273 -26.84 -16.06 -1.66
N LYS A 274 -28.17 -16.01 -1.88
CA LYS A 274 -29.15 -16.17 -0.80
C LYS A 274 -28.96 -17.44 0.05
N ASP A 275 -28.52 -18.53 -0.59
CA ASP A 275 -28.42 -19.86 0.02
C ASP A 275 -26.99 -20.16 0.53
N THR A 276 -25.99 -19.38 0.10
CA THR A 276 -24.57 -19.67 0.34
C THR A 276 -23.84 -18.60 1.15
N CYS A 277 -24.40 -17.40 1.28
CA CYS A 277 -23.80 -16.32 2.04
C CYS A 277 -24.30 -16.31 3.49
N GLY A 278 -23.40 -16.58 4.43
CA GLY A 278 -23.69 -16.50 5.87
C GLY A 278 -24.31 -15.17 6.30
N ALA A 279 -23.87 -14.04 5.72
CA ALA A 279 -24.47 -12.74 6.00
C ALA A 279 -25.93 -12.66 5.53
N TYR A 280 -26.29 -13.26 4.38
CA TYR A 280 -27.68 -13.27 3.92
C TYR A 280 -28.58 -14.10 4.84
N LEU A 281 -28.06 -15.23 5.32
CA LEU A 281 -28.75 -16.07 6.31
C LEU A 281 -28.88 -15.37 7.68
N ASN A 282 -27.94 -14.48 8.02
CA ASN A 282 -27.95 -13.65 9.22
C ASN A 282 -28.42 -12.21 8.91
N LYS A 283 -29.72 -12.05 8.69
CA LYS A 283 -30.33 -10.77 8.30
C LYS A 283 -30.09 -9.69 9.38
N ALA A 284 -29.64 -8.50 8.95
CA ALA A 284 -29.64 -7.33 9.82
C ALA A 284 -31.09 -6.95 10.18
N PRO A 285 -31.31 -6.27 11.32
CA PRO A 285 -32.63 -5.74 11.66
C PRO A 285 -33.21 -4.92 10.51
N ALA A 286 -34.52 -5.07 10.26
CA ALA A 286 -35.19 -4.27 9.25
C ALA A 286 -35.02 -2.78 9.60
N PRO A 287 -34.70 -1.91 8.61
CA PRO A 287 -34.69 -0.47 8.85
C PRO A 287 -36.08 -0.06 9.36
N VAL A 288 -36.09 0.71 10.46
CA VAL A 288 -37.32 1.33 11.00
C VAL A 288 -37.75 2.46 10.07
#